data_AF-A0A4Y7U483-F1
#
_entry.id   AF-A0A4Y7U483-F1
#
_cell.length_a   1.000
_cell.length_b   1.000
_cell.length_c   1.000
_cell.angle_alpha   90.00
_cell.angle_beta   90.00
_cell.angle_gamma   90.00
#
_symmetry.space_group_name_H-M   'P 1'
#
loop_
_entity.id
_entity.type
_entity.pdbx_description
1 polymer ?
#
loop_
_entity_poly.entity_id
_entity_poly.type
_entity_poly.pdbx_seq_one_letter_code
_entity_poly.pdbx_strand_id
1 'polypeptide(L)'
;EKRYDTLRSYKNVIKKFYAYLLENEVKTKLILEIKKDVIVRYLDYLFYVKENKAVTYNNNLILLGIFFKWCVERGYLKNNPTEGIIKKKKQPKIRQVLDAETKRKLREYGEDNITFYTTCMLTYYCYIRTTELTKIKRSE
;
A
#
# COMPACT_ATOMS: atom_id res chain seq x y z
N GLU A 1 11.31 17.57 -1.94
CA GLU A 1 11.20 16.67 -0.76
C GLU A 1 10.15 15.58 -1.02
N LYS A 2 10.35 14.33 -0.57
CA LYS A 2 9.35 13.24 -0.79
C LYS A 2 8.25 13.30 0.28
N ARG A 3 6.99 13.14 -0.13
CA ARG A 3 5.81 13.11 0.76
C ARG A 3 5.96 12.05 1.87
N TYR A 4 5.61 12.42 3.10
CA TYR A 4 5.67 11.56 4.30
C TYR A 4 5.01 10.18 4.11
N ASP A 5 3.80 10.14 3.54
CA ASP A 5 3.06 8.89 3.29
C ASP A 5 3.84 7.90 2.42
N THR A 6 4.56 8.43 1.42
CA THR A 6 5.41 7.63 0.53
C THR A 6 6.57 7.03 1.32
N LEU A 7 7.26 7.83 2.12
CA LEU A 7 8.36 7.35 2.96
C LEU A 7 7.91 6.29 3.96
N ARG A 8 6.75 6.51 4.60
CA ARG A 8 6.14 5.54 5.52
C ARG A 8 5.86 4.20 4.82
N SER A 9 5.32 4.24 3.62
CA SER A 9 5.02 3.03 2.84
C SER A 9 6.28 2.24 2.48
N TYR A 10 7.34 2.93 2.06
CA TYR A 10 8.64 2.31 1.75
C TYR A 10 9.24 1.64 3.00
N LYS A 11 9.31 2.38 4.12
CA LYS A 11 9.81 1.86 5.40
C LYS A 11 9.04 0.61 5.84
N ASN A 12 7.72 0.62 5.71
CA ASN A 12 6.88 -0.50 6.10
C ASN A 12 7.14 -1.76 5.26
N VAL A 13 7.33 -1.63 3.94
CA VAL A 13 7.64 -2.81 3.10
C VAL A 13 9.00 -3.39 3.45
N ILE A 14 10.02 -2.55 3.59
CA ILE A 14 11.36 -3.02 3.97
C ILE A 14 11.34 -3.67 5.36
N LYS A 15 10.64 -3.06 6.33
CA LYS A 15 10.48 -3.64 7.68
C LYS A 15 9.83 -5.02 7.65
N LYS A 16 8.77 -5.20 6.85
CA LYS A 16 8.08 -6.50 6.70
C LYS A 16 8.99 -7.55 6.07
N PHE A 17 9.71 -7.16 5.02
CA PHE A 17 10.65 -8.05 4.36
C PHE A 17 11.79 -8.45 5.31
N TYR A 18 12.35 -7.50 6.05
CA TYR A 18 13.39 -7.77 7.04
C TYR A 18 12.90 -8.70 8.16
N ALA A 19 11.69 -8.48 8.68
CA ALA A 19 11.09 -9.37 9.68
C ALA A 19 10.93 -10.80 9.14
N TYR A 20 10.49 -10.95 7.87
CA TYR A 20 10.39 -12.26 7.24
C TYR A 20 11.75 -12.96 7.14
N LEU A 21 12.82 -12.24 6.76
CA LEU A 21 14.17 -12.80 6.69
C LEU A 21 14.65 -13.31 8.05
N LEU A 22 14.40 -12.56 9.12
CA LEU A 22 14.78 -12.97 10.48
C LEU A 22 14.05 -14.24 10.95
N GLU A 23 12.79 -14.42 10.56
CA GLU A 23 11.98 -15.55 11.00
C GLU A 23 12.19 -16.81 10.15
N ASN A 24 12.35 -16.66 8.82
CA ASN A 24 12.27 -17.78 7.88
C ASN A 24 13.61 -18.07 7.16
N GLU A 25 14.54 -17.12 7.17
CA GLU A 25 15.81 -17.20 6.43
C GLU A 25 16.99 -16.83 7.36
N VAL A 26 17.02 -17.43 8.57
CA VAL A 26 17.97 -17.14 9.67
C VAL A 26 19.45 -17.21 9.24
N LYS A 27 19.74 -17.98 8.17
CA LYS A 27 21.10 -18.13 7.61
C LYS A 27 21.50 -16.98 6.69
N THR A 28 20.55 -16.24 6.12
CA THR A 28 20.85 -15.09 5.24
C THR A 28 21.27 -13.89 6.09
N LYS A 29 22.58 -13.62 6.11
CA LYS A 29 23.16 -12.49 6.86
C LYS A 29 23.57 -11.36 5.93
N LEU A 30 23.86 -11.67 4.68
CA LEU A 30 24.36 -10.71 3.69
C LEU A 30 23.33 -10.48 2.59
N ILE A 31 23.27 -9.24 2.10
CA ILE A 31 22.39 -8.88 0.97
C ILE A 31 22.69 -9.69 -0.30
N LEU A 32 23.96 -10.12 -0.46
CA LEU A 32 24.44 -10.94 -1.58
C LEU A 32 23.80 -12.34 -1.63
N GLU A 33 23.33 -12.84 -0.49
CA GLU A 33 22.68 -14.15 -0.38
C GLU A 33 21.21 -14.08 -0.79
N ILE A 34 20.64 -12.86 -0.89
CA ILE A 34 19.26 -12.64 -1.29
C ILE A 34 19.14 -12.84 -2.81
N LYS A 35 18.84 -14.07 -3.18
CA LYS A 35 18.56 -14.49 -4.54
C LYS A 35 17.07 -14.37 -4.85
N LYS A 36 16.73 -14.55 -6.13
CA LYS A 36 15.35 -14.49 -6.63
C LYS A 36 14.41 -15.44 -5.88
N ASP A 37 14.88 -16.63 -5.50
CA ASP A 37 14.09 -17.62 -4.78
C ASP A 37 13.62 -17.13 -3.41
N VAL A 38 14.46 -16.39 -2.67
CA VAL A 38 14.09 -15.79 -1.38
C VAL A 38 12.97 -14.76 -1.55
N ILE A 39 13.06 -13.93 -2.59
CA ILE A 39 12.03 -12.92 -2.90
C ILE A 39 10.72 -13.60 -3.27
N VAL A 40 10.76 -14.65 -4.11
CA VAL A 40 9.57 -15.41 -4.48
C VAL A 40 8.93 -16.05 -3.25
N ARG A 41 9.71 -16.71 -2.38
CA ARG A 41 9.21 -17.29 -1.12
C ARG A 41 8.56 -16.25 -0.21
N TYR A 42 9.18 -15.07 -0.04
CA TYR A 42 8.58 -13.97 0.72
C TYR A 42 7.24 -13.52 0.13
N LEU A 43 7.20 -13.33 -1.19
CA LEU A 43 6.01 -12.88 -1.88
C LEU A 43 4.89 -13.93 -1.83
N ASP A 44 5.22 -15.22 -1.89
CA ASP A 44 4.27 -16.32 -1.70
C ASP A 44 3.79 -16.42 -0.25
N TYR A 45 4.66 -16.23 0.74
CA TYR A 45 4.25 -16.09 2.15
C TYR A 45 3.24 -14.95 2.33
N LEU A 46 3.48 -13.79 1.72
CA LEU A 46 2.53 -12.68 1.79
C LEU A 46 1.17 -13.04 1.18
N PHE A 47 1.16 -13.80 0.08
CA PHE A 47 -0.08 -14.09 -0.64
C PHE A 47 -0.87 -15.26 -0.03
N TYR A 48 -0.21 -16.37 0.30
CA TYR A 48 -0.86 -17.59 0.76
C TYR A 48 -0.96 -17.66 2.29
N VAL A 49 0.09 -17.29 3.02
CA VAL A 49 0.10 -17.41 4.50
C VAL A 49 -0.55 -16.20 5.16
N LYS A 50 -0.27 -15.00 4.66
CA LYS A 50 -0.90 -13.75 5.15
C LYS A 50 -2.18 -13.37 4.41
N GLU A 51 -2.61 -14.21 3.47
CA GLU A 51 -3.85 -14.04 2.67
C GLU A 51 -4.00 -12.64 2.06
N ASN A 52 -2.88 -12.00 1.69
CA ASN A 52 -2.93 -10.65 1.16
C ASN A 52 -3.45 -10.64 -0.27
N LYS A 53 -4.20 -9.58 -0.60
CA LYS A 53 -4.68 -9.33 -1.95
C LYS A 53 -3.52 -9.17 -2.95
N ALA A 54 -3.78 -9.52 -4.21
CA ALA A 54 -2.82 -9.35 -5.31
C ALA A 54 -2.25 -7.92 -5.45
N VAL A 55 -3.02 -6.90 -5.03
CA VAL A 55 -2.55 -5.50 -4.98
C VAL A 55 -1.40 -5.34 -3.99
N THR A 56 -1.52 -5.89 -2.78
CA THR A 56 -0.49 -5.82 -1.75
C THR A 56 0.76 -6.58 -2.16
N TYR A 57 0.60 -7.77 -2.75
CA TYR A 57 1.71 -8.54 -3.35
C TYR A 57 2.49 -7.68 -4.35
N ASN A 58 1.78 -7.11 -5.34
CA ASN A 58 2.39 -6.31 -6.39
C ASN A 58 3.07 -5.05 -5.84
N ASN A 59 2.48 -4.42 -4.83
CA ASN A 59 3.06 -3.24 -4.19
C ASN A 59 4.37 -3.58 -3.46
N ASN A 60 4.43 -4.72 -2.77
CA ASN A 60 5.67 -5.19 -2.15
C ASN A 60 6.73 -5.49 -3.22
N LEU A 61 6.37 -6.20 -4.29
CA LEU A 61 7.28 -6.50 -5.40
C LEU A 61 7.86 -5.22 -6.03
N ILE A 62 7.01 -4.21 -6.30
CA ILE A 62 7.46 -2.93 -6.87
C ILE A 62 8.41 -2.20 -5.92
N LEU A 63 8.06 -2.10 -4.64
CA LEU A 63 8.86 -1.36 -3.65
C LEU A 63 10.19 -2.06 -3.35
N LEU A 64 10.20 -3.39 -3.28
CA LEU A 64 11.43 -4.18 -3.20
C LEU A 64 12.27 -4.01 -4.47
N GLY A 65 11.66 -4.00 -5.65
CA GLY A 65 12.39 -3.81 -6.90
C GLY A 65 13.08 -2.44 -6.98
N ILE A 66 12.44 -1.39 -6.46
CA ILE A 66 13.06 -0.06 -6.34
C ILE A 66 14.24 -0.10 -5.36
N PHE A 67 14.08 -0.76 -4.23
CA PHE A 67 15.16 -0.89 -3.23
C PHE A 67 16.36 -1.66 -3.80
N PHE A 68 16.14 -2.82 -4.41
CA PHE A 68 17.23 -3.62 -4.96
C PHE A 68 17.87 -2.99 -6.19
N LYS A 69 17.11 -2.22 -6.99
CA LYS A 69 17.71 -1.39 -8.05
C LYS A 69 18.69 -0.37 -7.46
N TRP A 70 18.31 0.32 -6.39
CA TRP A 70 19.23 1.21 -5.68
C TRP A 70 20.45 0.46 -5.12
N CYS A 71 20.27 -0.79 -4.64
CA CYS A 71 21.41 -1.60 -4.19
C CYS A 71 22.39 -1.93 -5.31
N VAL A 72 21.89 -2.20 -6.52
CA VAL A 72 22.72 -2.43 -7.71
C VAL A 72 23.45 -1.15 -8.12
N GLU A 73 22.75 -0.01 -8.15
CA GLU A 73 23.36 1.30 -8.46
C GLU A 73 24.50 1.68 -7.50
N ARG A 74 24.44 1.21 -6.25
CA ARG A 74 25.46 1.42 -5.23
C ARG A 74 26.58 0.37 -5.23
N GLY A 75 26.50 -0.64 -6.11
CA GLY A 75 27.48 -1.72 -6.21
C GLY A 75 27.36 -2.81 -5.13
N TYR A 76 26.28 -2.82 -4.33
CA TYR A 76 26.06 -3.88 -3.34
C TYR A 76 25.65 -5.21 -3.97
N LEU A 77 24.99 -5.15 -5.13
CA LEU A 77 24.54 -6.31 -5.89
C LEU A 77 24.92 -6.13 -7.36
N LYS A 78 25.18 -7.25 -8.05
CA LYS A 78 25.42 -7.23 -9.49
C LYS A 78 24.13 -7.13 -10.30
N ASN A 79 23.08 -7.82 -9.85
CA ASN A 79 21.79 -7.93 -10.54
C ASN A 79 20.65 -7.77 -9.53
N ASN A 80 19.49 -7.32 -10.01
CA ASN A 80 18.32 -7.14 -9.16
C ASN A 80 17.54 -8.47 -9.00
N PRO A 81 17.42 -9.03 -7.77
CA PRO A 81 16.75 -10.31 -7.54
C PRO A 81 15.24 -10.30 -7.80
N THR A 82 14.64 -9.11 -7.96
CA THR A 82 13.21 -8.96 -8.26
C THR A 82 12.90 -9.03 -9.76
N GLU A 83 13.92 -9.03 -10.62
CA GLU A 83 13.72 -9.04 -12.07
C GLU A 83 13.13 -10.36 -12.57
N GLY A 84 12.19 -10.24 -13.51
CA GLY A 84 11.45 -11.36 -14.05
C GLY A 84 10.50 -12.05 -13.07
N ILE A 85 10.14 -11.41 -11.94
CA ILE A 85 9.01 -11.86 -11.10
C ILE A 85 7.73 -11.26 -11.67
N ILE A 86 6.76 -12.12 -11.97
CA ILE A 86 5.50 -11.72 -12.61
C ILE A 86 4.54 -11.17 -11.57
N LYS A 87 3.90 -10.04 -11.91
CA LYS A 87 2.84 -9.43 -11.10
C LYS A 87 1.57 -10.28 -11.15
N LYS A 88 0.90 -10.45 -10.01
CA LYS A 88 -0.41 -11.14 -9.97
C LYS A 88 -1.50 -10.26 -10.57
N LYS A 89 -2.45 -10.86 -11.30
CA LYS A 89 -3.60 -10.14 -11.89
C LYS A 89 -4.41 -9.48 -10.78
N LYS A 90 -4.64 -8.17 -10.91
CA LYS A 90 -5.46 -7.41 -9.96
C LYS A 90 -6.93 -7.71 -10.26
N GLN A 91 -7.70 -8.02 -9.22
CA GLN A 91 -9.15 -8.04 -9.33
C GLN A 91 -9.67 -6.62 -9.63
N PRO A 92 -10.72 -6.49 -10.45
CA PRO A 92 -11.31 -5.19 -10.73
C PRO A 92 -11.82 -4.57 -9.43
N LYS A 93 -11.62 -3.26 -9.28
CA LYS A 93 -12.14 -2.53 -8.13
C LYS A 93 -13.64 -2.35 -8.32
N ILE A 94 -14.44 -3.00 -7.47
CA ILE A 94 -15.88 -2.79 -7.41
C ILE A 94 -16.10 -1.39 -6.82
N ARG A 95 -16.65 -0.47 -7.63
CA ARG A 95 -17.10 0.84 -7.18
C ARG A 95 -18.61 0.83 -7.21
N GLN A 96 -19.25 0.93 -6.05
CA GLN A 96 -20.69 1.06 -5.95
C GLN A 96 -21.03 2.55 -5.89
N VAL A 97 -21.94 2.97 -6.77
CA VAL A 97 -22.56 4.29 -6.66
C VAL A 97 -23.54 4.23 -5.50
N LEU A 98 -23.59 5.28 -4.68
CA LEU A 98 -24.57 5.38 -3.61
C LEU A 98 -25.98 5.46 -4.22
N ASP A 99 -26.79 4.44 -3.96
CA ASP A 99 -28.18 4.35 -4.36
C ASP A 99 -29.06 5.31 -3.54
N ALA A 100 -30.30 5.50 -3.99
CA ALA A 100 -31.23 6.44 -3.37
C ALA A 100 -31.60 6.05 -1.93
N GLU A 101 -31.71 4.76 -1.64
CA GLU A 101 -32.03 4.28 -0.29
C GLU A 101 -30.87 4.54 0.67
N THR A 102 -29.63 4.23 0.25
CA THR A 102 -28.44 4.54 1.06
C THR A 102 -28.30 6.04 1.31
N LYS A 103 -28.60 6.89 0.31
CA LYS A 103 -28.61 8.35 0.49
C LYS A 103 -29.66 8.80 1.50
N ARG A 104 -30.85 8.19 1.49
CA ARG A 104 -31.91 8.49 2.47
C ARG A 104 -31.47 8.12 3.89
N LYS A 105 -30.95 6.90 4.09
CA LYS A 105 -30.40 6.44 5.38
C LYS A 105 -29.27 7.34 5.87
N LEU A 106 -28.39 7.78 4.96
CA LEU A 106 -27.31 8.71 5.29
C LEU A 106 -27.84 10.08 5.76
N ARG A 107 -28.94 10.56 5.15
CA ARG A 107 -29.61 11.80 5.56
C ARG A 107 -30.25 11.66 6.94
N GLU A 108 -31.02 10.59 7.16
CA GLU A 108 -31.65 10.27 8.46
C GLU A 108 -30.58 10.20 9.57
N TYR A 109 -29.48 9.47 9.35
CA TYR A 109 -28.37 9.42 10.31
C TYR A 109 -27.69 10.78 10.54
N GLY A 110 -27.73 11.64 9.52
CA GLY A 110 -27.16 12.97 9.54
C GLY A 110 -27.93 13.97 10.40
N GLU A 111 -29.19 13.69 10.74
CA GLU A 111 -30.01 14.56 11.60
C GLU A 111 -29.44 14.59 13.03
N ASP A 112 -28.99 13.43 13.54
CA ASP A 112 -28.31 13.34 14.84
C ASP A 112 -26.81 13.66 14.76
N ASN A 113 -26.20 13.58 13.56
CA ASN A 113 -24.75 13.71 13.36
C ASN A 113 -24.41 14.75 12.28
N ILE A 114 -24.80 16.00 12.54
CA ILE A 114 -24.73 17.10 11.55
C ILE A 114 -23.32 17.33 10.97
N THR A 115 -22.27 17.23 11.80
CA THR A 115 -20.87 17.42 11.37
C THR A 115 -20.43 16.33 10.39
N PHE A 116 -20.82 15.08 10.67
CA PHE A 116 -20.52 13.95 9.80
C PHE A 116 -21.24 14.11 8.45
N TYR A 117 -22.54 14.40 8.49
CA TYR A 117 -23.33 14.59 7.27
C TYR A 117 -22.82 15.74 6.41
N THR A 118 -22.47 16.87 7.02
CA THR A 118 -21.86 18.02 6.32
C THR A 118 -20.57 17.61 5.62
N THR A 119 -19.71 16.85 6.30
CA THR A 119 -18.47 16.32 5.72
C THR A 119 -18.75 15.41 4.53
N CYS A 120 -19.74 14.51 4.64
CA CYS A 120 -20.18 13.66 3.53
C CYS A 120 -20.67 14.50 2.35
N MET A 121 -21.51 15.51 2.58
CA MET A 121 -22.01 16.40 1.52
C MET A 121 -20.88 17.17 0.84
N LEU A 122 -19.90 17.68 1.59
CA LEU A 122 -18.71 18.33 1.04
C LEU A 122 -17.89 17.38 0.16
N THR A 123 -17.66 16.14 0.61
CA THR A 123 -16.96 15.14 -0.24
C THR A 123 -17.74 14.81 -1.51
N TYR A 124 -19.08 14.74 -1.41
CA TYR A 124 -19.94 14.32 -2.51
C TYR A 124 -20.11 15.40 -3.58
N TYR A 125 -20.34 16.65 -3.19
CA TYR A 125 -20.58 17.74 -4.13
C TYR A 125 -19.31 18.47 -4.57
N CYS A 126 -18.32 18.59 -3.70
CA CYS A 126 -17.08 19.32 -4.01
C CYS A 126 -15.94 18.39 -4.45
N TYR A 127 -16.14 17.06 -4.40
CA TYR A 127 -15.14 16.06 -4.79
C TYR A 127 -13.79 16.18 -4.04
N ILE A 128 -13.81 16.75 -2.84
CA ILE A 128 -12.63 16.93 -1.99
C ILE A 128 -12.32 15.63 -1.25
N ARG A 129 -11.04 15.24 -1.18
CA ARG A 129 -10.65 14.05 -0.41
C ARG A 129 -10.76 14.31 1.09
N THR A 130 -11.03 13.28 1.89
CA THR A 130 -11.10 13.40 3.36
C THR A 130 -9.83 14.01 3.98
N THR A 131 -8.65 13.66 3.47
CA THR A 131 -7.36 14.23 3.91
C THR A 131 -7.13 15.69 3.50
N GLU A 132 -7.88 16.17 2.51
CA GLU A 132 -7.86 17.57 2.08
C GLU A 132 -8.88 18.37 2.90
N LEU A 133 -10.06 17.80 3.19
CA LEU A 133 -11.06 18.39 4.09
C LEU A 133 -10.48 18.75 5.46
N THR A 134 -9.63 17.88 6.04
CA THR A 134 -8.98 18.17 7.33
C THR A 134 -7.97 19.32 7.29
N LYS A 135 -7.62 19.81 6.09
CA LYS A 135 -6.68 20.92 5.90
C LYS A 135 -7.36 22.22 5.49
N ILE A 136 -8.69 22.20 5.29
CA ILE A 136 -9.45 23.41 4.99
C ILE A 136 -9.37 24.32 6.20
N LYS A 137 -8.99 25.57 5.95
CA LYS A 137 -8.99 26.65 6.92
C LYS A 137 -9.83 27.79 6.37
N ARG A 138 -10.48 28.54 7.25
CA ARG A 138 -11.11 29.81 6.85
C ARG A 138 -9.97 30.74 6.44
N SER A 139 -10.12 31.43 5.30
CA SER A 139 -9.25 32.55 4.97
C SER A 139 -9.53 33.65 5.99
N GLU A 140 -8.54 33.95 6.82
CA GLU A 140 -8.49 35.19 7.59
C GLU A 140 -8.20 36.38 6.67
#